data_AF-A0A944AJT8-F1
#
_entry.id   AF-A0A944AJT8-F1
#
_cell.length_a   1.000
_cell.length_b   1.000
_cell.length_c   1.000
_cell.angle_alpha   90.00
_cell.angle_beta   90.00
_cell.angle_gamma   90.00
#
_symmetry.space_group_name_H-M   'P 1'
#
loop_
_entity.id
_entity.type
_entity.pdbx_description
1 polymer ?
#
loop_
_entity_poly.entity_id
_entity_poly.type
_entity_poly.pdbx_seq_one_letter_code
_entity_poly.pdbx_strand_id
1 'polypeptide(L)'
;MEDKKIKLLEQEVEYKKGLKWYKLPYSDIKQAYLRVEEVNGKLCCGVANFDMFFLVIKTKEEKQIKLEASSKEIVKEMLEFLQEKNPEIEIGFKK
;
A
#
# COMPACT_ATOMS: atom_id res chain seq x y z
N MET A 1 -11.11 5.96 4.09
CA MET A 1 -9.81 6.05 4.79
C MET A 1 -8.82 6.75 3.86
N GLU A 2 -7.93 7.63 4.36
CA GLU A 2 -6.98 8.38 3.51
C GLU A 2 -5.60 8.48 4.18
N ASP A 3 -4.54 8.36 3.39
CA ASP A 3 -3.16 8.66 3.77
C ASP A 3 -2.41 9.27 2.58
N LYS A 4 -1.83 10.47 2.74
CA LYS A 4 -1.06 11.29 1.78
C LYS A 4 -1.43 11.19 0.28
N LYS A 5 -1.22 10.02 -0.33
CA LYS A 5 -1.34 9.70 -1.75
C LYS A 5 -2.25 8.49 -2.02
N ILE A 6 -3.02 8.03 -1.03
CA ILE A 6 -3.85 6.83 -1.06
C ILE A 6 -5.20 7.18 -0.44
N LYS A 7 -6.29 6.87 -1.15
CA LYS A 7 -7.66 7.02 -0.67
C LYS A 7 -8.40 5.72 -0.88
N LEU A 8 -8.94 5.15 0.18
CA LEU A 8 -9.86 4.02 0.12
C LEU A 8 -11.28 4.59 0.10
N LEU A 9 -11.92 4.49 -1.06
CA LEU A 9 -13.30 4.89 -1.31
C LEU A 9 -14.25 3.70 -1.12
N GLU A 10 -15.49 3.79 -1.59
CA GLU A 10 -16.47 2.72 -1.36
C GLU A 10 -16.18 1.45 -2.17
N GLN A 11 -15.70 1.58 -3.40
CA GLN A 11 -15.50 0.47 -4.34
C GLN A 11 -14.11 0.43 -5.00
N GLU A 12 -13.25 1.40 -4.68
CA GLU A 12 -11.95 1.56 -5.33
C GLU A 12 -10.88 2.15 -4.39
N VAL A 13 -9.62 1.87 -4.72
CA VAL A 13 -8.46 2.60 -4.22
C VAL A 13 -8.13 3.69 -5.21
N GLU A 14 -8.10 4.95 -4.77
CA GLU A 14 -7.40 5.99 -5.52
C GLU A 14 -5.99 6.15 -5.01
N TYR A 15 -5.02 6.28 -5.91
CA TYR A 15 -3.65 6.53 -5.53
C TYR A 15 -2.93 7.48 -6.48
N LYS A 16 -1.96 8.22 -5.94
CA LYS A 16 -1.15 9.16 -6.71
C LYS A 16 0.18 8.54 -7.10
N LYS A 17 0.46 8.49 -8.41
CA LYS A 17 1.76 8.09 -8.96
C LYS A 17 2.31 9.23 -9.81
N GLY A 18 3.46 9.78 -9.39
CA GLY A 18 3.96 11.03 -9.95
C GLY A 18 2.98 12.19 -9.71
N LEU A 19 2.57 12.86 -10.78
CA LEU A 19 1.61 13.98 -10.72
C LEU A 19 0.15 13.55 -10.98
N LYS A 20 -0.10 12.29 -11.35
CA LYS A 20 -1.43 11.80 -11.74
C LYS A 20 -2.06 10.94 -10.65
N TRP A 21 -3.39 11.05 -10.54
CA TRP A 21 -4.21 10.14 -9.74
C TRP A 21 -4.70 8.98 -10.61
N TYR A 22 -4.75 7.81 -10.01
CA TYR A 22 -5.18 6.56 -10.61
C TYR A 22 -6.27 5.95 -9.72
N LYS A 23 -7.20 5.24 -10.34
CA LYS A 23 -8.26 4.48 -9.69
C LYS A 23 -8.01 2.99 -9.91
N LEU A 24 -8.24 2.18 -8.88
CA LEU A 24 -8.16 0.73 -8.93
C LEU A 24 -9.38 0.14 -8.22
N PRO A 25 -10.33 -0.45 -8.97
CA PRO A 25 -11.48 -1.13 -8.38
C PRO A 25 -11.06 -2.28 -7.47
N TYR A 26 -11.79 -2.51 -6.38
CA TYR A 26 -11.54 -3.66 -5.50
C TYR A 26 -11.72 -4.99 -6.19
N SER A 27 -12.58 -5.04 -7.21
CA SER A 27 -12.77 -6.21 -8.07
C SER A 27 -11.51 -6.61 -8.83
N ASP A 28 -10.56 -5.70 -9.02
CA ASP A 28 -9.33 -5.95 -9.79
C ASP A 28 -8.14 -6.30 -8.89
N ILE A 29 -8.34 -6.22 -7.57
CA ILE A 29 -7.33 -6.58 -6.58
C ILE A 29 -7.39 -8.09 -6.34
N LYS A 30 -6.25 -8.75 -6.50
CA LYS A 30 -6.07 -10.17 -6.20
C LYS A 30 -5.52 -10.36 -4.78
N GLN A 31 -4.52 -9.56 -4.43
CA GLN A 31 -3.81 -9.68 -3.15
C GLN A 31 -3.37 -8.30 -2.68
N ALA A 32 -3.36 -8.08 -1.36
CA ALA A 32 -2.76 -6.91 -0.74
C ALA A 32 -1.95 -7.28 0.51
N TYR A 33 -0.81 -6.63 0.72
CA TYR A 33 0.05 -6.91 1.88
C TYR A 33 0.92 -5.74 2.29
N LEU A 34 1.32 -5.73 3.57
CA LEU A 34 2.33 -4.84 4.10
C LEU A 34 3.72 -5.26 3.65
N ARG A 35 4.50 -4.31 3.16
CA ARG A 35 5.95 -4.45 2.97
C ARG A 35 6.67 -3.36 3.76
N VAL A 36 7.65 -3.76 4.55
CA VAL A 36 8.57 -2.85 5.25
C VAL A 36 9.92 -2.92 4.56
N GLU A 37 10.52 -1.78 4.28
CA GLU A 37 11.87 -1.70 3.75
C GLU A 37 12.71 -0.80 4.64
N GLU A 38 13.83 -1.33 5.10
CA GLU A 38 14.85 -0.55 5.79
C GLU A 38 15.64 0.26 4.76
N VAL A 39 15.74 1.56 4.97
CA VAL A 39 16.54 2.47 4.15
C VAL A 39 17.60 3.14 4.99
N ASN A 40 18.83 3.08 4.48
CA ASN A 40 19.99 3.68 5.12
C ASN A 40 20.19 5.11 4.59
N GLY A 41 20.02 6.11 5.46
CA GLY A 41 20.31 7.50 5.17
C GLY A 41 21.71 7.89 5.63
N LYS A 42 22.54 8.43 4.73
CA LYS A 42 23.81 9.08 5.09
C LYS A 42 23.51 10.49 5.62
N LEU A 43 23.88 10.74 6.87
CA LEU A 43 23.77 12.04 7.53
C LEU A 43 25.14 12.73 7.58
N CYS A 44 25.16 14.03 7.89
CA CYS A 44 26.41 14.80 7.99
C CYS A 44 27.39 14.26 9.06
N CYS A 45 26.88 13.52 10.05
CA CYS A 45 27.65 12.98 11.18
C CYS A 45 27.48 11.46 11.40
N GLY A 46 26.88 10.72 10.46
CA GLY A 46 26.67 9.27 10.65
C GLY A 46 25.77 8.62 9.61
N VAL A 47 25.30 7.41 9.92
CA VAL A 47 24.30 6.67 9.14
C VAL A 47 23.08 6.44 10.05
N ALA A 48 21.89 6.71 9.53
CA ALA A 48 20.64 6.39 10.21
C ALA A 48 19.84 5.36 9.39
N ASN A 49 19.16 4.46 10.08
CA ASN A 49 18.23 3.52 9.50
C ASN A 49 16.81 4.04 9.68
N PHE A 50 16.03 4.05 8.60
CA PHE A 50 14.62 4.39 8.62
C PHE A 50 13.81 3.25 8.03
N ASP A 51 12.63 3.01 8.58
CA ASP A 51 11.68 2.09 7.99
C ASP A 51 10.73 2.85 7.06
N MET A 52 10.63 2.38 5.82
CA MET A 52 9.57 2.78 4.89
C MET A 52 8.48 1.72 4.86
N PHE A 53 7.24 2.15 5.02
CA PHE A 53 6.06 1.28 5.02
C PHE A 53 5.32 1.38 3.70
N PHE A 54 4.93 0.23 3.15
CA PHE A 54 4.23 0.17 1.88
C PHE A 54 3.01 -0.74 1.95
N LEU A 55 1.90 -0.27 1.40
CA LEU A 55 0.83 -1.13 0.92
C LEU A 55 1.22 -1.63 -0.47
N VAL A 56 1.36 -2.95 -0.61
CA VAL A 56 1.59 -3.60 -1.90
C VAL A 56 0.30 -4.28 -2.34
N ILE A 57 -0.13 -3.97 -3.56
CA ILE A 57 -1.33 -4.53 -4.19
C ILE A 57 -0.89 -5.31 -5.44
N LYS A 58 -1.29 -6.58 -5.55
CA LYS A 58 -1.23 -7.32 -6.81
C LYS A 58 -2.61 -7.34 -7.44
N THR A 59 -2.68 -6.95 -8.71
CA THR A 59 -3.93 -7.02 -9.48
C THR A 59 -4.17 -8.44 -10.01
N LYS A 60 -5.38 -8.71 -10.49
CA LYS A 60 -5.72 -9.95 -11.21
C LYS A 60 -4.91 -10.14 -12.50
N GLU A 61 -4.37 -9.05 -13.07
CA GLU A 61 -3.45 -9.07 -14.22
C GLU A 61 -1.96 -9.24 -13.81
N GLU A 62 -1.68 -9.68 -12.58
CA GLU A 62 -0.32 -9.85 -12.05
C GLU A 62 0.52 -8.55 -12.00
N LYS A 63 -0.11 -7.37 -12.11
CA LYS A 63 0.59 -6.09 -11.92
C LYS A 63 0.77 -5.81 -10.43
N GLN A 64 1.98 -5.44 -10.03
CA GLN A 64 2.27 -5.03 -8.66
C GLN A 64 2.31 -3.51 -8.53
N ILE A 65 1.49 -2.96 -7.64
CA ILE A 65 1.44 -1.56 -7.28
C ILE A 65 1.97 -1.44 -5.85
N LYS A 66 2.97 -0.58 -5.65
CA LYS A 66 3.59 -0.32 -4.35
C LYS A 66 3.31 1.13 -3.96
N LEU A 67 2.58 1.31 -2.86
CA LEU A 67 2.12 2.61 -2.37
C LEU A 67 2.75 2.87 -1.01
N GLU A 68 3.51 3.97 -0.90
CA GLU A 68 4.12 4.39 0.36
C GLU A 68 3.05 4.90 1.34
N ALA A 69 3.10 4.42 2.57
CA ALA A 69 2.22 4.82 3.65
C ALA A 69 3.03 5.47 4.79
N SER A 70 2.40 6.33 5.58
CA SER A 70 3.12 7.05 6.64
C SER A 70 3.47 6.22 7.88
N SER A 71 2.81 5.08 8.11
CA SER A 71 3.13 4.18 9.22
C SER A 71 2.71 2.74 8.92
N LYS A 72 3.21 1.81 9.73
CA LYS A 72 2.81 0.39 9.71
C LYS A 72 1.33 0.21 10.05
N GLU A 73 0.84 0.97 11.02
CA GLU A 73 -0.53 0.92 11.54
C GLU A 73 -1.52 1.32 10.45
N ILE A 74 -1.20 2.36 9.67
CA ILE A 74 -2.02 2.80 8.54
C ILE A 74 -2.11 1.70 7.47
N VAL A 75 -1.02 0.99 7.16
CA VAL A 75 -1.12 -0.12 6.20
C VAL A 75 -2.01 -1.24 6.73
N LYS A 76 -1.96 -1.55 8.03
CA LYS A 76 -2.84 -2.57 8.63
C LYS A 76 -4.31 -2.17 8.55
N GLU A 77 -4.64 -0.94 8.92
CA GLU A 77 -6.00 -0.39 8.80
C GLU A 77 -6.48 -0.43 7.34
N MET A 78 -5.61 -0.13 6.37
CA MET A 78 -5.95 -0.24 4.94
C MET A 78 -6.23 -1.68 4.53
N LEU A 79 -5.45 -2.66 5.01
CA LEU A 79 -5.66 -4.07 4.71
C LEU A 79 -6.96 -4.59 5.31
N GLU A 80 -7.28 -4.19 6.55
CA GLU A 80 -8.56 -4.50 7.19
C GLU A 80 -9.73 -3.91 6.40
N PHE A 81 -9.62 -2.64 5.99
CA PHE A 81 -10.63 -2.00 5.15
C PHE A 81 -10.82 -2.71 3.81
N LEU A 82 -9.74 -3.09 3.13
CA LEU A 82 -9.81 -3.83 1.87
C LEU A 82 -10.47 -5.20 2.04
N GLN A 83 -10.16 -5.92 3.12
CA GLN A 83 -10.76 -7.21 3.45
C GLN A 83 -12.25 -7.08 3.76
N GLU A 84 -12.66 -6.01 4.46
CA GLU A 84 -14.07 -5.72 4.75
C GLU A 84 -14.85 -5.44 3.45
N LYS A 85 -14.28 -4.61 2.56
CA LYS A 85 -14.94 -4.19 1.31
C LYS A 85 -14.94 -5.25 0.22
N ASN A 86 -13.94 -6.12 0.20
CA ASN A 86 -13.90 -7.26 -0.70
C ASN A 86 -13.26 -8.47 0.01
N PRO A 87 -14.09 -9.36 0.59
CA PRO A 87 -13.62 -10.54 1.29
C PRO A 87 -12.80 -11.53 0.43
N GLU A 88 -12.87 -11.42 -0.89
CA GLU A 88 -12.11 -12.28 -1.81
C GLU A 88 -10.65 -11.85 -1.97
N ILE A 89 -10.29 -10.63 -1.52
CA ILE A 89 -8.89 -10.17 -1.57
C ILE A 89 -8.05 -11.02 -0.63
N GLU A 90 -6.95 -11.56 -1.13
CA GLU A 90 -5.98 -12.22 -0.28
C GLU A 90 -5.15 -11.20 0.52
N ILE A 91 -5.30 -11.18 1.84
CA ILE A 91 -4.48 -10.34 2.71
C ILE A 91 -3.24 -11.09 3.19
N GLY A 92 -2.09 -10.41 3.11
CA GLY A 92 -0.80 -10.94 3.53
C GLY A 92 0.06 -11.44 2.37
N PHE A 93 1.35 -11.60 2.64
CA PHE A 93 2.30 -12.00 1.61
C PHE A 93 2.21 -13.50 1.34
N LYS A 94 1.91 -13.84 0.09
CA LYS A 94 2.05 -15.19 -0.48
C LYS A 94 3.00 -15.10 -1.68
N LYS A 95 3.94 -16.05 -1.72
CA LYS A 95 4.97 -16.14 -2.75
C LYS A 95 4.36 -16.43 -4.12
#